data_AF-A0AB39HDT2-F1
#
_entry.id   AF-A0AB39HDT2-F1
#
_cell.length_a   1.000
_cell.length_b   1.000
_cell.length_c   1.000
_cell.angle_alpha   90.00
_cell.angle_beta   90.00
_cell.angle_gamma   90.00
#
_symmetry.space_group_name_H-M   'P 1'
#
loop_
_entity.id
_entity.type
_entity.pdbx_description
1 polymer ?
#
loop_
_entity_poly.entity_id
_entity_poly.type
_entity_poly.pdbx_seq_one_letter_code
_entity_poly.pdbx_strand_id
1 'polypeptide(L)'
;MNKQKLEQLQNEIGRENIPMLLNIFLGELEVYNQQLNRLKGEEQLDYMLEITHALKSSAASFGADQLCVIAQEIDTSGKQQTLVDQDKEVARLTDVLLNTATQYHEVALSFS
;
A
#
# COMPACT_ATOMS: atom_id res chain seq x y z
N MET A 1 -0.05 7.82 9.62
CA MET A 1 -0.18 8.60 8.37
C MET A 1 0.52 9.95 8.52
N ASN A 2 1.26 10.39 7.50
CA ASN A 2 1.99 11.64 7.46
C ASN A 2 1.15 12.72 6.77
N LYS A 3 0.49 13.54 7.59
CA LYS A 3 -0.43 14.58 7.11
C LYS A 3 0.26 15.64 6.25
N GLN A 4 1.54 15.94 6.50
CA GLN A 4 2.27 16.96 5.74
C GLN A 4 2.48 16.59 4.27
N LYS A 5 2.76 15.32 3.97
CA LYS A 5 2.88 14.85 2.58
C LYS A 5 1.54 14.91 1.85
N LEU A 6 0.47 14.51 2.52
CA LEU A 6 -0.87 14.63 1.97
C LEU A 6 -1.26 16.09 1.73
N GLU A 7 -0.83 17.02 2.59
CA GLU A 7 -1.02 18.46 2.41
C GLU A 7 -0.17 19.03 1.26
N GLN A 8 1.05 18.54 1.04
CA GLN A 8 1.85 18.90 -0.13
C GLN A 8 1.17 18.42 -1.42
N LEU A 9 0.72 17.17 -1.45
CA LEU A 9 0.00 16.59 -2.59
C LEU A 9 -1.30 17.38 -2.88
N GLN A 10 -2.01 17.80 -1.83
CA GLN A 10 -3.19 18.69 -1.94
C GLN A 10 -2.86 20.03 -2.59
N ASN A 11 -1.69 20.61 -2.29
CA ASN A 11 -1.27 21.88 -2.86
C ASN A 11 -0.75 21.73 -4.29
N GLU A 12 -0.16 20.59 -4.65
CA GLU A 12 0.37 20.33 -6.00
C GLU A 12 -0.71 19.91 -7.00
N ILE A 13 -1.58 18.97 -6.64
CA ILE A 13 -2.61 18.42 -7.54
C ILE A 13 -3.96 19.14 -7.38
N GLY A 14 -4.20 19.79 -6.24
CA GLY A 14 -5.48 20.43 -5.90
C GLY A 14 -6.36 19.52 -5.03
N ARG A 15 -6.97 20.11 -3.98
CA ARG A 15 -7.81 19.38 -3.00
C ARG A 15 -8.97 18.62 -3.63
N GLU A 16 -9.53 19.13 -4.73
CA GLU A 16 -10.62 18.49 -5.47
C GLU A 16 -10.22 17.15 -6.13
N ASN A 17 -8.93 16.96 -6.42
CA ASN A 17 -8.41 15.77 -7.08
C ASN A 17 -7.96 14.69 -6.08
N ILE A 18 -7.79 15.05 -4.80
CA ILE A 18 -7.39 14.11 -3.75
C ILE A 18 -8.39 12.96 -3.55
N PRO A 19 -9.70 13.19 -3.41
CA PRO A 19 -10.65 12.08 -3.26
C PRO A 19 -10.60 11.12 -4.45
N MET A 20 -10.42 11.63 -5.67
CA MET A 20 -10.26 10.79 -6.87
C MET A 20 -8.98 9.94 -6.81
N LEU A 21 -7.84 10.55 -6.49
CA LEU A 21 -6.57 9.83 -6.36
C LEU A 21 -6.59 8.80 -5.23
N LEU A 22 -7.18 9.15 -4.08
CA LEU A 22 -7.39 8.23 -2.98
C LEU A 22 -8.28 7.07 -3.39
N ASN A 23 -9.36 7.33 -4.13
CA ASN A 23 -10.24 6.25 -4.61
C ASN A 23 -9.53 5.30 -5.58
N ILE A 24 -8.68 5.82 -6.47
CA ILE A 24 -7.84 4.98 -7.35
C ILE A 24 -6.89 4.13 -6.51
N PHE A 25 -6.16 4.77 -5.58
CA PHE A 25 -5.22 4.09 -4.70
C PHE A 25 -5.89 3.00 -3.86
N LEU A 26 -7.04 3.29 -3.24
CA LEU A 26 -7.83 2.33 -2.47
C LEU A 26 -8.29 1.15 -3.34
N GLY A 27 -8.72 1.41 -4.57
CA GLY A 27 -9.07 0.37 -5.53
C GLY A 27 -7.88 -0.52 -5.88
N GLU A 28 -6.69 0.07 -6.08
CA GLU A 28 -5.45 -0.69 -6.30
C GLU A 28 -5.10 -1.57 -5.09
N LEU A 29 -5.19 -1.04 -3.86
CA LEU A 29 -4.95 -1.82 -2.64
C LEU A 29 -5.87 -3.04 -2.55
N GLU A 30 -7.15 -2.88 -2.90
CA GLU A 30 -8.12 -3.98 -2.88
C GLU A 30 -7.77 -5.06 -3.92
N VAL A 31 -7.40 -4.63 -5.14
CA VAL A 31 -6.94 -5.54 -6.20
C VAL A 31 -5.69 -6.30 -5.78
N TYR A 32 -4.70 -5.62 -5.18
CA TYR A 32 -3.49 -6.27 -4.69
C TYR A 32 -3.81 -7.32 -3.62
N ASN A 33 -4.72 -7.00 -2.72
CA ASN A 33 -5.15 -7.88 -1.65
C ASN A 33 -5.88 -9.13 -2.20
N GLN A 34 -6.77 -8.95 -3.19
CA GLN A 34 -7.44 -10.06 -3.87
C GLN A 34 -6.46 -10.97 -4.61
N GLN A 35 -5.49 -10.39 -5.33
CA GLN A 35 -4.48 -11.15 -6.07
C GLN A 35 -3.54 -11.91 -5.13
N LEU A 36 -3.07 -11.29 -4.05
CA LEU A 36 -2.28 -11.97 -3.01
C LEU A 36 -3.01 -13.17 -2.42
N ASN A 37 -4.32 -13.07 -2.16
CA ASN A 37 -5.11 -14.18 -1.65
C ASN A 37 -5.39 -15.27 -2.70
N ARG A 38 -5.37 -14.91 -3.99
CA ARG A 38 -5.61 -15.82 -5.10
C ARG A 38 -4.36 -16.61 -5.50
N LEU A 39 -3.21 -15.94 -5.55
CA LEU A 39 -1.92 -16.52 -5.91
C LEU A 39 -1.37 -17.35 -4.75
N LYS A 40 -0.56 -18.37 -5.05
CA LYS A 40 0.13 -19.19 -4.04
C LYS A 40 1.54 -19.58 -4.49
N GLY A 41 2.42 -19.89 -3.53
CA GLY A 41 3.79 -20.31 -3.83
C GLY A 41 4.60 -19.17 -4.47
N GLU A 42 5.47 -19.49 -5.43
CA GLU A 42 6.35 -18.49 -6.06
C GLU A 42 5.60 -17.32 -6.71
N GLU A 43 4.47 -17.57 -7.38
CA GLU A 43 3.69 -16.49 -8.03
C GLU A 43 3.20 -15.45 -7.03
N GLN A 44 2.81 -15.87 -5.82
CA GLN A 44 2.38 -14.97 -4.76
C GLN A 44 3.54 -14.12 -4.24
N LEU A 45 4.74 -14.70 -4.17
CA LEU A 45 5.94 -14.03 -3.68
C LEU A 45 6.44 -13.01 -4.71
N ASP A 46 6.45 -13.37 -5.98
CA ASP A 46 6.81 -12.47 -7.09
C ASP A 46 5.84 -11.28 -7.16
N TYR A 47 4.53 -11.57 -7.08
CA TYR A 47 3.51 -10.54 -7.02
C TYR A 47 3.65 -9.64 -5.78
N MET A 48 3.94 -10.22 -4.61
CA MET A 48 4.17 -9.46 -3.37
C MET A 48 5.34 -8.47 -3.52
N LEU A 49 6.41 -8.87 -4.20
CA LEU A 49 7.55 -8.00 -4.49
C LEU A 49 7.19 -6.88 -5.47
N GLU A 50 6.40 -7.20 -6.50
CA GLU A 50 5.93 -6.22 -7.48
C GLU A 50 5.05 -5.13 -6.83
N ILE A 51 4.05 -5.53 -6.04
CA ILE A 51 3.17 -4.58 -5.35
C ILE A 51 3.92 -3.78 -4.30
N THR A 52 4.90 -4.35 -3.59
CA THR A 52 5.66 -3.59 -2.57
C THR A 52 6.51 -2.50 -3.21
N HIS A 53 6.99 -2.70 -4.43
CA HIS A 53 7.62 -1.63 -5.20
C HIS A 53 6.60 -0.53 -5.59
N ALA A 54 5.43 -0.90 -6.10
CA ALA A 54 4.38 0.07 -6.47
C ALA A 54 3.89 0.86 -5.23
N LEU A 55 3.63 0.15 -4.13
CA LEU A 55 3.19 0.69 -2.85
C LEU A 55 4.21 1.65 -2.26
N LYS A 56 5.52 1.41 -2.39
CA LYS A 56 6.55 2.37 -1.95
C LYS A 56 6.35 3.74 -2.59
N SER A 57 6.21 3.77 -3.92
CA SER A 57 6.00 5.02 -4.66
C SER A 57 4.68 5.67 -4.29
N SER A 58 3.59 4.90 -4.27
CA SER A 58 2.27 5.45 -3.93
C SER A 58 2.20 5.92 -2.48
N ALA A 59 2.68 5.12 -1.52
CA ALA A 59 2.73 5.47 -0.11
C ALA A 59 3.60 6.70 0.16
N ALA A 60 4.72 6.87 -0.56
CA ALA A 60 5.56 8.05 -0.45
C ALA A 60 4.81 9.32 -0.88
N SER A 61 4.01 9.25 -1.95
CA SER A 61 3.18 10.36 -2.43
C SER A 61 2.03 10.70 -1.48
N PHE A 62 1.30 9.70 -0.97
CA PHE A 62 0.14 9.93 -0.10
C PHE A 62 0.48 10.10 1.39
N GLY A 63 1.75 9.94 1.77
CA GLY A 63 2.19 10.01 3.18
C GLY A 63 1.83 8.77 4.01
N ALA A 64 1.67 7.60 3.37
CA ALA A 64 1.39 6.34 4.07
C ALA A 64 2.70 5.75 4.62
N ASP A 65 3.37 6.46 5.53
CA ASP A 65 4.69 6.08 6.05
C ASP A 65 4.74 4.64 6.59
N GLN A 66 3.70 4.17 7.29
CA GLN A 66 3.62 2.77 7.75
C GLN A 66 3.62 1.76 6.60
N LEU A 67 2.82 2.00 5.56
CA LEU A 67 2.78 1.14 4.39
C LEU A 67 4.12 1.13 3.66
N CYS A 68 4.78 2.30 3.54
CA CYS A 68 6.08 2.44 2.91
C CYS A 68 7.18 1.65 3.65
N VAL A 69 7.21 1.74 4.98
CA VAL A 69 8.16 0.99 5.82
C VAL A 69 7.96 -0.51 5.65
N ILE A 70 6.71 -0.99 5.79
CA ILE A 70 6.39 -2.42 5.65
C ILE A 70 6.76 -2.93 4.25
N ALA A 71 6.39 -2.18 3.21
CA ALA A 71 6.73 -2.53 1.84
C ALA A 71 8.25 -2.59 1.61
N GLN A 72 9.02 -1.73 2.28
CA GLN A 72 10.48 -1.73 2.24
C GLN A 72 11.10 -2.92 2.97
N GLU A 73 10.56 -3.30 4.12
CA GLU A 73 10.99 -4.48 4.87
C GLU A 73 10.74 -5.77 4.07
N ILE A 74 9.55 -5.89 3.45
CA ILE A 74 9.16 -7.07 2.66
C ILE A 74 9.99 -7.17 1.37
N ASP A 75 10.16 -6.06 0.64
CA ASP A 75 11.00 -6.00 -0.57
C ASP A 75 12.46 -6.40 -0.26
N THR A 76 12.99 -5.94 0.87
CA THR A 76 14.34 -6.28 1.31
C THR A 76 14.44 -7.76 1.69
N SER A 77 13.49 -8.26 2.48
CA SER A 77 13.44 -9.65 2.93
C SER A 77 13.29 -10.63 1.77
N GLY A 78 12.46 -10.31 0.78
CA GLY A 78 12.29 -11.15 -0.40
C GLY A 78 13.51 -11.17 -1.32
N LYS A 79 14.16 -10.02 -1.53
CA LYS A 79 15.43 -9.95 -2.28
C LYS A 79 16.57 -10.71 -1.60
N GLN A 80 16.60 -10.72 -0.27
CA GLN A 80 17.63 -11.45 0.49
C GLN A 80 17.33 -12.95 0.62
N GLN A 81 16.19 -13.43 0.10
CA GLN A 81 15.68 -14.80 0.31
C GLN A 81 15.64 -15.18 1.81
N THR A 82 15.51 -14.19 2.69
CA THR A 82 15.38 -14.37 4.15
C THR A 82 13.92 -14.45 4.58
N LEU A 83 12.98 -14.55 3.63
CA LEU A 83 11.58 -14.86 3.87
C LEU A 83 11.50 -16.28 4.46
N VAL A 84 11.55 -16.35 5.79
CA VAL A 84 11.44 -17.63 6.53
C VAL A 84 10.03 -18.21 6.41
N ASP A 85 9.03 -17.34 6.32
CA ASP A 85 7.61 -17.74 6.28
C ASP A 85 6.82 -16.80 5.36
N GLN A 86 6.64 -17.23 4.12
CA GLN A 86 5.95 -16.45 3.08
C GLN A 86 4.50 -16.15 3.48
N ASP A 87 3.76 -17.15 3.96
CA ASP A 87 2.36 -16.98 4.37
C ASP A 87 2.23 -15.92 5.48
N LYS A 88 3.16 -15.90 6.44
CA LYS A 88 3.19 -14.87 7.48
C LYS A 88 3.45 -13.46 6.92
N GLU A 89 4.39 -13.32 5.99
CA GLU A 89 4.72 -12.01 5.42
C GLU A 89 3.63 -11.50 4.48
N VAL A 90 2.99 -12.40 3.73
CA VAL A 90 1.77 -12.10 2.97
C VAL A 90 0.69 -11.64 3.93
N ALA A 91 0.35 -12.40 4.97
CA ALA A 91 -0.66 -12.02 5.94
C ALA A 91 -0.37 -10.65 6.59
N ARG A 92 0.90 -10.37 6.90
CA ARG A 92 1.35 -9.08 7.43
C ARG A 92 1.13 -7.94 6.43
N LEU A 93 1.44 -8.14 5.15
CA LEU A 93 1.18 -7.15 4.11
C LEU A 93 -0.32 -6.91 3.93
N THR A 94 -1.10 -7.98 3.89
CA THR A 94 -2.56 -7.96 3.72
C THR A 94 -3.24 -7.16 4.84
N ASP A 95 -2.79 -7.34 6.09
CA ASP A 95 -3.29 -6.62 7.26
C ASP A 95 -2.98 -5.12 7.17
N VAL A 96 -1.75 -4.78 6.80
CA VAL A 96 -1.31 -3.38 6.64
C VAL A 96 -2.04 -2.70 5.46
N LEU A 97 -2.24 -3.41 4.35
CA LEU A 97 -3.02 -2.94 3.21
C LEU A 97 -4.44 -2.58 3.63
N LEU A 98 -5.10 -3.49 4.37
CA LEU A 98 -6.47 -3.28 4.84
C LEU A 98 -6.56 -2.10 5.81
N ASN A 99 -5.68 -2.05 6.81
CA ASN A 99 -5.65 -0.95 7.78
C ASN A 99 -5.37 0.40 7.10
N THR A 100 -4.43 0.43 6.15
CA THR A 100 -4.14 1.63 5.35
C THR A 100 -5.36 2.03 4.53
N ALA A 101 -6.01 1.07 3.87
CA ALA A 101 -7.21 1.34 3.09
C ALA A 101 -8.33 1.94 3.94
N THR A 102 -8.59 1.39 5.13
CA THR A 102 -9.60 1.92 6.05
C THR A 102 -9.28 3.36 6.46
N GLN A 103 -8.04 3.64 6.88
CA GLN A 103 -7.62 4.99 7.29
C GLN A 103 -7.80 6.01 6.17
N TYR A 104 -7.39 5.68 4.95
CA TYR A 104 -7.51 6.58 3.80
C TYR A 104 -8.94 6.70 3.28
N HIS A 105 -9.77 5.68 3.45
CA HIS A 105 -11.19 5.73 3.12
C HIS A 105 -11.94 6.70 4.04
N GLU A 106 -11.68 6.68 5.35
CA GLU A 106 -12.24 7.65 6.30
C GLU A 106 -11.82 9.10 5.97
N VAL A 107 -10.58 9.26 5.54
CA VAL A 107 -10.05 10.56 5.10
C VAL A 107 -10.77 11.01 3.83
N ALA A 108 -10.95 10.14 2.84
CA ALA A 108 -11.67 10.46 1.61
C ALA A 108 -13.13 10.87 1.87
N LEU A 109 -13.81 10.18 2.79
CA LEU A 109 -15.16 10.55 3.24
C LEU A 109 -15.21 11.91 3.95
N SER A 110 -14.12 12.32 4.59
CA SER A 110 -14.02 13.64 5.21
C SER A 110 -13.86 14.78 4.20
N PHE A 111 -13.58 14.45 2.92
CA PHE A 111 -13.46 15.39 1.80
C PHE A 111 -14.68 15.39 0.86
N SER A 112 -15.68 14.52 1.08
CA SER A 112 -16.95 14.47 0.34
C SER A 112 -18.03 15.32 0.99
#